data_AF-A0A1B7N4V7-F1
#
_entry.id   AF-A0A1B7N4V7-F1
#
_cell.length_a   1.000
_cell.length_b   1.000
_cell.length_c   1.000
_cell.angle_alpha   90.00
_cell.angle_beta   90.00
_cell.angle_gamma   90.00
#
_symmetry.space_group_name_H-M   'P 1'
#
loop_
_entity.id
_entity.type
_entity.pdbx_description
1 polymer ?
#
loop_
_entity_poly.entity_id
_entity_poly.type
_entity_poly.pdbx_seq_one_letter_code
_entity_poly.pdbx_strand_id
1 'polypeptide(L)'
;MVSCSNPVSGIEIQPTGELATETSGISSTGASITTLRNAATSRIASFVHNLGSGIILDVRARTPWYLSDWTDAWNYRVIPATALIFFANVLPGIAFSLNLIETTQQYGVAEVLISSFMAAFVFSVFGAQPLTIAGVTGPITVFNKIIYDIIEKQPNAPNYLHFVGWVYLWAAIIHWVTAILNWCNFMKNVTLFSCDTFGFYVSWVYLQYGVQVITRQFNGDFDGALVGIILALLMLTTSFLFQRLSETTLFHRHIRRFFSDYGMPISLVAASGMAYWGRFNASNLTTLPVGGAFQAANGRAWLVKFWELDGKWVGIALPFGIILWILFFFDHNVSSLMAQGSQFPLRKPPGFHYDFFLLGITTFIAGLIGVPAPNGLIPQAPIHTASLLIMGKPSKNDTDEEQIIRPSPRSGDDFNATVIDEKRLFDPSFSRREVPVAVVEQRVSNLAQGALCLVLLTSPFLHILGLVPRGVVAGLL
;
A
#
# COMPACT_ATOMS: atom_id res chain seq x y z
N MET A 1 12.33 -24.89 70.94
CA MET A 1 11.67 -26.20 70.80
C MET A 1 11.72 -26.53 69.30
N VAL A 2 12.82 -27.12 68.77
CA VAL A 2 13.12 -28.58 68.63
C VAL A 2 11.98 -29.29 67.87
N SER A 3 12.14 -29.96 66.72
CA SER A 3 13.21 -30.83 66.17
C SER A 3 13.15 -30.84 64.61
N CYS A 4 14.23 -30.68 63.83
CA CYS A 4 15.14 -31.71 63.22
C CYS A 4 14.40 -32.84 62.45
N SER A 5 14.71 -33.22 61.19
CA SER A 5 16.03 -33.55 60.60
C SER A 5 15.99 -33.78 59.06
N ASN A 6 17.09 -33.45 58.37
CA ASN A 6 17.52 -33.82 57.00
C ASN A 6 18.29 -35.20 57.03
N PRO A 7 18.66 -35.91 55.92
CA PRO A 7 19.49 -35.38 54.82
C PRO A 7 19.43 -36.08 53.41
N VAL A 8 20.34 -35.57 52.55
CA VAL A 8 20.73 -35.82 51.14
C VAL A 8 21.35 -37.20 50.85
N SER A 9 21.20 -37.74 49.61
CA SER A 9 22.29 -38.24 48.71
C SER A 9 21.83 -39.21 47.60
N GLY A 10 22.47 -39.18 46.42
CA GLY A 10 22.69 -40.39 45.59
C GLY A 10 22.43 -40.28 44.08
N ILE A 11 23.51 -40.10 43.31
CA ILE A 11 23.62 -40.34 41.86
C ILE A 11 24.01 -41.82 41.65
N GLU A 12 23.45 -42.51 40.65
CA GLU A 12 24.02 -43.78 40.16
C GLU A 12 23.84 -43.95 38.63
N ILE A 13 24.79 -44.64 38.02
CA ILE A 13 25.25 -44.58 36.63
C ILE A 13 25.07 -45.97 35.95
N GLN A 14 24.65 -45.98 34.67
CA GLN A 14 24.86 -47.02 33.62
C GLN A 14 24.21 -48.42 33.77
N PRO A 15 24.11 -49.29 32.70
CA PRO A 15 25.00 -49.37 31.52
C PRO A 15 24.38 -49.59 30.12
N THR A 16 25.34 -49.54 29.19
CA THR A 16 25.45 -49.85 27.76
C THR A 16 24.92 -51.21 27.29
N GLY A 17 24.53 -51.29 26.00
CA GLY A 17 25.01 -52.38 25.11
C GLY A 17 23.97 -53.34 24.49
N GLU A 18 23.91 -53.30 23.15
CA GLU A 18 23.73 -54.41 22.18
C GLU A 18 22.36 -55.08 21.90
N LEU A 19 21.90 -54.83 20.65
CA LEU A 19 21.65 -55.79 19.55
C LEU A 19 20.83 -57.08 19.83
N ALA A 20 19.65 -57.19 19.20
CA ALA A 20 19.40 -58.13 18.08
C ALA A 20 17.91 -58.48 17.83
N THR A 21 17.62 -58.62 16.53
CA THR A 21 16.63 -59.51 15.88
C THR A 21 15.14 -59.17 15.83
N GLU A 22 14.72 -58.84 14.60
CA GLU A 22 13.37 -59.02 14.07
C GLU A 22 12.84 -60.46 14.24
N THR A 23 11.53 -60.62 14.42
CA THR A 23 10.74 -61.65 13.73
C THR A 23 9.25 -61.28 13.73
N SER A 24 8.81 -60.87 12.54
CA SER A 24 7.52 -61.13 11.87
C SER A 24 6.25 -61.50 12.67
N GLY A 25 5.18 -60.73 12.42
CA GLY A 25 3.78 -61.10 12.66
C GLY A 25 2.81 -60.16 11.95
N ILE A 26 2.44 -60.50 10.70
CA ILE A 26 1.53 -59.75 9.83
C ILE A 26 0.11 -59.76 10.41
N SER A 27 -0.39 -58.60 10.83
CA SER A 27 -1.82 -58.34 11.08
C SER A 27 -2.07 -56.83 11.32
N SER A 28 -1.95 -55.97 10.29
CA SER A 28 -2.37 -54.56 10.45
C SER A 28 -2.67 -53.79 9.15
N THR A 29 -2.88 -54.45 8.01
CA THR A 29 -3.17 -53.75 6.73
C THR A 29 -4.56 -53.11 6.65
N GLY A 30 -5.48 -53.42 7.57
CA GLY A 30 -6.79 -52.74 7.68
C GLY A 30 -6.79 -51.47 8.54
N ALA A 31 -5.87 -51.35 9.50
CA ALA A 31 -5.88 -50.28 10.50
C ALA A 31 -5.27 -48.96 9.99
N SER A 32 -4.34 -49.04 9.03
CA SER A 32 -3.63 -47.88 8.47
C SER A 32 -4.50 -47.00 7.57
N ILE A 33 -5.47 -47.59 6.84
CA ILE A 33 -6.37 -46.82 5.96
C ILE A 33 -7.41 -46.06 6.77
N THR A 34 -7.98 -46.67 7.82
CA THR A 34 -8.92 -46.01 8.72
C THR A 34 -8.28 -44.93 9.59
N THR A 35 -7.04 -45.11 10.07
CA THR A 35 -6.32 -44.07 10.83
C THR A 35 -5.85 -42.91 9.93
N LEU A 36 -5.39 -43.17 8.71
CA LEU A 36 -5.11 -42.11 7.72
C LEU A 36 -6.38 -41.37 7.29
N ARG A 37 -7.50 -42.10 7.09
CA ARG A 37 -8.79 -41.48 6.77
C ARG A 37 -9.32 -40.65 7.93
N ASN A 38 -9.19 -41.13 9.17
CA ASN A 38 -9.60 -40.40 10.37
C ASN A 38 -8.70 -39.18 10.66
N ALA A 39 -7.40 -39.26 10.37
CA ALA A 39 -6.46 -38.14 10.44
C ALA A 39 -6.72 -37.11 9.34
N ALA A 40 -7.04 -37.55 8.12
CA ALA A 40 -7.44 -36.67 7.02
C ALA A 40 -8.78 -36.00 7.31
N THR A 41 -9.79 -36.71 7.81
CA THR A 41 -11.07 -36.12 8.21
C THR A 41 -10.94 -35.20 9.42
N SER A 42 -10.05 -35.49 10.38
CA SER A 42 -9.73 -34.60 11.50
C SER A 42 -9.01 -33.32 11.06
N ARG A 43 -8.07 -33.43 10.11
CA ARG A 43 -7.42 -32.26 9.49
C ARG A 43 -8.39 -31.45 8.63
N ILE A 44 -9.30 -32.09 7.91
CA ILE A 44 -10.35 -31.41 7.13
C ILE A 44 -11.37 -30.77 8.07
N ALA A 45 -11.78 -31.43 9.16
CA ALA A 45 -12.70 -30.88 10.14
C ALA A 45 -12.10 -29.69 10.89
N SER A 46 -10.82 -29.75 11.29
CA SER A 46 -10.11 -28.61 11.89
C SER A 46 -9.83 -27.50 10.87
N PHE A 47 -9.56 -27.84 9.61
CA PHE A 47 -9.47 -26.87 8.51
C PHE A 47 -10.80 -26.14 8.28
N VAL A 48 -11.92 -26.87 8.22
CA VAL A 48 -13.28 -26.31 8.07
C VAL A 48 -13.67 -25.48 9.29
N HIS A 49 -13.33 -25.91 10.50
CA HIS A 49 -13.55 -25.13 11.72
C HIS A 49 -12.71 -23.84 11.77
N ASN A 50 -11.54 -23.84 11.12
CA ASN A 50 -10.67 -22.67 11.03
C ASN A 50 -11.03 -21.73 9.87
N LEU A 51 -11.98 -22.08 8.99
CA LEU A 51 -12.42 -21.20 7.91
C LEU A 51 -13.02 -19.92 8.47
N GLY A 52 -12.54 -18.77 7.98
CA GLY A 52 -12.97 -17.45 8.45
C GLY A 52 -12.50 -17.08 9.87
N SER A 53 -11.79 -17.95 10.59
CA SER A 53 -11.27 -17.65 11.92
C SER A 53 -10.30 -16.46 11.91
N GLY A 54 -9.52 -16.27 10.82
CA GLY A 54 -8.62 -15.12 10.69
C GLY A 54 -9.38 -13.80 10.58
N ILE A 55 -10.44 -13.75 9.77
CA ILE A 55 -11.29 -12.56 9.62
C ILE A 55 -11.96 -12.21 10.94
N ILE A 56 -12.53 -13.20 11.63
CA ILE A 56 -13.20 -12.99 12.93
C ILE A 56 -12.22 -12.47 13.98
N LEU A 57 -10.98 -12.99 13.99
CA LEU A 57 -9.94 -12.55 14.91
C LEU A 57 -9.51 -11.10 14.62
N ASP A 58 -9.30 -10.75 13.34
CA ASP A 58 -8.94 -9.40 12.91
C ASP A 58 -10.04 -8.39 13.32
N VAL A 59 -11.31 -8.71 13.07
CA VAL A 59 -12.45 -7.86 13.46
C VAL A 59 -12.53 -7.73 14.98
N ARG A 60 -12.44 -8.84 15.73
CA ARG A 60 -12.50 -8.83 17.20
C ARG A 60 -11.36 -8.02 17.83
N ALA A 61 -10.16 -8.10 17.28
CA ALA A 61 -9.01 -7.33 17.75
C ALA A 61 -9.15 -5.83 17.48
N ARG A 62 -9.75 -5.44 16.34
CA ARG A 62 -9.85 -4.03 15.93
C ARG A 62 -11.09 -3.30 16.44
N THR A 63 -12.21 -4.00 16.63
CA THR A 63 -13.49 -3.43 17.07
C THR A 63 -13.39 -2.48 18.28
N PRO A 64 -12.66 -2.80 19.39
CA PRO A 64 -12.59 -1.89 20.53
C PRO A 64 -11.88 -0.56 20.24
N TRP A 65 -10.98 -0.53 19.25
CA TRP A 65 -10.20 0.66 18.88
C TRP A 65 -10.91 1.54 17.83
N TYR A 66 -12.06 1.11 17.31
CA TYR A 66 -12.74 1.82 16.22
C TYR A 66 -13.12 3.26 16.61
N LEU A 67 -13.67 3.45 17.81
CA LEU A 67 -14.06 4.79 18.28
C LEU A 67 -12.83 5.66 18.58
N SER A 68 -11.73 5.06 19.05
CA SER A 68 -10.51 5.82 19.32
C SER A 68 -9.86 6.33 18.04
N ASP A 69 -9.95 5.59 16.92
CA ASP A 69 -9.42 6.02 15.61
C ASP A 69 -10.01 7.38 15.14
N TRP A 70 -11.23 7.73 15.56
CA TRP A 70 -11.87 9.00 15.23
C TRP A 70 -11.48 10.13 16.20
N THR A 71 -11.34 9.81 17.49
CA THR A 71 -10.91 10.80 18.49
C THR A 71 -9.43 11.13 18.37
N ASP A 72 -8.60 10.14 18.04
CA ASP A 72 -7.15 10.28 17.84
C ASP A 72 -6.82 11.16 16.62
N ALA A 73 -7.78 11.35 15.71
CA ALA A 73 -7.65 12.22 14.55
C ALA A 73 -7.61 13.71 14.91
N TRP A 74 -7.97 14.12 16.13
CA TRP A 74 -7.89 15.50 16.58
C TRP A 74 -6.44 15.92 16.87
N ASN A 75 -5.61 15.95 15.83
CA ASN A 75 -4.21 16.32 15.88
C ASN A 75 -3.87 17.21 14.68
N TYR A 76 -3.06 18.23 14.92
CA TYR A 76 -2.64 19.18 13.88
C TYR A 76 -1.95 18.49 12.68
N ARG A 77 -1.35 17.31 12.89
CA ARG A 77 -0.64 16.53 11.86
C ARG A 77 -1.56 15.93 10.80
N VAL A 78 -2.84 15.76 11.10
CA VAL A 78 -3.80 15.14 10.17
C VAL A 78 -4.05 16.04 8.96
N ILE A 79 -4.05 17.37 9.14
CA ILE A 79 -4.30 18.32 8.05
C ILE A 79 -3.17 18.28 6.99
N PRO A 80 -1.88 18.44 7.34
CA PRO A 80 -0.80 18.32 6.38
C PRO A 80 -0.71 16.92 5.76
N ALA A 81 -0.91 15.85 6.55
CA ALA A 81 -0.93 14.48 6.05
C ALA A 81 -2.01 14.28 4.98
N THR A 82 -3.22 14.82 5.20
CA THR A 82 -4.33 14.76 4.23
C THR A 82 -3.97 15.48 2.95
N ALA A 83 -3.41 16.69 3.03
CA ALA A 83 -3.02 17.47 1.87
C ALA A 83 -1.91 16.77 1.06
N LEU A 84 -0.86 16.29 1.73
CA LEU A 84 0.24 15.58 1.10
C LEU A 84 -0.25 14.33 0.36
N ILE A 85 -1.05 13.49 1.03
CA ILE A 85 -1.54 12.24 0.44
C ILE A 85 -2.55 12.48 -0.68
N PHE A 86 -3.37 13.54 -0.59
CA PHE A 86 -4.25 13.92 -1.68
C PHE A 86 -3.48 14.16 -2.98
N PHE A 87 -2.42 14.99 -2.95
CA PHE A 87 -1.61 15.25 -4.14
C PHE A 87 -0.73 14.05 -4.54
N ALA A 88 -0.20 13.29 -3.57
CA ALA A 88 0.61 12.09 -3.82
C ALA A 88 -0.18 10.91 -4.40
N ASN A 89 -1.51 10.87 -4.19
CA ASN A 89 -2.38 9.79 -4.69
C ASN A 89 -3.05 10.20 -6.00
N VAL A 90 -3.75 11.33 -6.02
CA VAL A 90 -4.61 11.73 -7.14
C VAL A 90 -3.82 11.92 -8.43
N LEU A 91 -2.70 12.63 -8.38
CA LEU A 91 -1.97 13.00 -9.59
C LEU A 91 -1.22 11.82 -10.22
N PRO A 92 -0.45 11.00 -9.47
CA PRO A 92 0.09 9.76 -10.02
C PRO A 92 -1.01 8.83 -10.54
N GLY A 93 -2.14 8.70 -9.82
CA GLY A 93 -3.28 7.89 -10.27
C GLY A 93 -3.86 8.34 -11.61
N ILE A 94 -4.01 9.65 -11.81
CA ILE A 94 -4.42 10.23 -13.11
C ILE A 94 -3.34 9.96 -14.17
N ALA A 95 -2.06 10.16 -13.84
CA ALA A 95 -0.95 9.93 -14.76
C ALA A 95 -0.92 8.50 -15.28
N PHE A 96 -1.00 7.51 -14.38
CA PHE A 96 -1.05 6.08 -14.74
C PHE A 96 -2.25 5.75 -15.62
N SER A 97 -3.34 6.49 -15.43
CA SER A 97 -4.57 6.28 -16.19
C SER A 97 -4.55 6.99 -17.54
N LEU A 98 -3.66 7.95 -17.80
CA LEU A 98 -3.62 8.67 -19.09
C LEU A 98 -3.50 7.71 -20.29
N ASN A 99 -2.61 6.72 -20.19
CA ASN A 99 -2.44 5.71 -21.24
C ASN A 99 -3.71 4.87 -21.46
N LEU A 100 -4.37 4.51 -20.36
CA LEU A 100 -5.62 3.74 -20.40
C LEU A 100 -6.76 4.57 -21.00
N ILE A 101 -6.88 5.84 -20.59
CA ILE A 101 -7.89 6.79 -21.07
C ILE A 101 -7.72 6.99 -22.58
N GLU A 102 -6.49 7.27 -23.03
CA GLU A 102 -6.18 7.51 -24.44
C GLU A 102 -6.41 6.28 -25.31
N THR A 103 -6.03 5.09 -24.84
CA THR A 103 -6.15 3.85 -25.63
C THR A 103 -7.59 3.35 -25.67
N THR A 104 -8.26 3.28 -24.53
CA THR A 104 -9.58 2.62 -24.45
C THR A 104 -10.73 3.56 -24.81
N GLN A 105 -10.60 4.86 -24.52
CA GLN A 105 -11.70 5.83 -24.53
C GLN A 105 -12.94 5.41 -23.69
N GLN A 106 -12.90 4.30 -22.95
CA GLN A 106 -13.98 3.80 -22.09
C GLN A 106 -13.80 4.19 -20.62
N TYR A 107 -12.58 4.58 -20.25
CA TYR A 107 -12.23 5.17 -18.97
C TYR A 107 -11.85 6.62 -19.17
N GLY A 108 -12.26 7.49 -18.24
CA GLY A 108 -11.86 8.88 -18.14
C GLY A 108 -11.25 9.20 -16.78
N VAL A 109 -10.88 10.46 -16.59
CA VAL A 109 -10.38 10.98 -15.30
C VAL A 109 -11.45 10.85 -14.21
N ALA A 110 -12.74 10.98 -14.56
CA ALA A 110 -13.85 10.84 -13.62
C ALA A 110 -13.90 9.44 -12.99
N GLU A 111 -13.73 8.38 -13.78
CA GLU A 111 -13.72 6.99 -13.31
C GLU A 111 -12.58 6.72 -12.35
N VAL A 112 -11.40 7.30 -12.60
CA VAL A 112 -10.22 7.17 -11.74
C VAL A 112 -10.47 7.87 -10.40
N LEU A 113 -11.04 9.07 -10.42
CA LEU A 113 -11.37 9.82 -9.20
C LEU A 113 -12.45 9.13 -8.37
N ILE A 114 -13.49 8.59 -9.02
CA ILE A 114 -14.56 7.84 -8.36
C ILE A 114 -14.03 6.53 -7.79
N SER A 115 -13.15 5.82 -8.51
CA SER A 115 -12.46 4.63 -8.01
C SER A 115 -11.66 4.93 -6.73
N SER A 116 -10.83 5.97 -6.77
CA SER A 116 -10.02 6.38 -5.61
C SER A 116 -10.88 6.84 -4.43
N PHE A 117 -11.98 7.58 -4.67
CA PHE A 117 -12.94 7.94 -3.63
C PHE A 117 -13.59 6.71 -3.00
N MET A 118 -14.08 5.78 -3.82
CA MET A 118 -14.72 4.55 -3.35
C MET A 118 -13.76 3.74 -2.47
N ALA A 119 -12.52 3.56 -2.91
CA ALA A 119 -11.51 2.86 -2.12
C ALA A 119 -11.26 3.55 -0.79
N ALA A 120 -10.97 4.85 -0.82
CA ALA A 120 -10.69 5.64 0.38
C ALA A 120 -11.86 5.61 1.36
N PHE A 121 -13.11 5.72 0.90
CA PHE A 121 -14.30 5.62 1.74
C PHE A 121 -14.44 4.24 2.36
N VAL A 122 -14.35 3.17 1.56
CA VAL A 122 -14.55 1.81 2.06
C VAL A 122 -13.45 1.41 3.05
N PHE A 123 -12.18 1.65 2.74
CA PHE A 123 -11.06 1.32 3.63
C PHE A 123 -11.00 2.21 4.88
N SER A 124 -11.40 3.49 4.80
CA SER A 124 -11.45 4.36 5.98
C SER A 124 -12.58 4.02 6.94
N VAL A 125 -13.78 3.71 6.43
CA VAL A 125 -14.97 3.44 7.26
C VAL A 125 -15.00 1.99 7.74
N PHE A 126 -14.70 1.04 6.84
CA PHE A 126 -14.86 -0.39 7.11
C PHE A 126 -13.55 -1.16 7.22
N GLY A 127 -12.38 -0.59 6.91
CA GLY A 127 -11.10 -1.31 6.98
C GLY A 127 -10.61 -1.54 8.42
N ALA A 128 -9.92 -2.66 8.65
CA ALA A 128 -9.15 -2.90 9.86
C ALA A 128 -7.90 -2.01 9.92
N GLN A 129 -7.19 -1.80 8.80
CA GLN A 129 -6.01 -0.94 8.73
C GLN A 129 -6.27 0.35 7.93
N PRO A 130 -6.65 1.47 8.60
CA PRO A 130 -6.97 2.71 7.91
C PRO A 130 -5.74 3.50 7.41
N LEU A 131 -4.52 3.10 7.82
CA LEU A 131 -3.27 3.71 7.38
C LEU A 131 -2.90 3.34 5.93
N THR A 132 -3.38 2.20 5.45
CA THR A 132 -3.15 1.76 4.06
C THR A 132 -3.99 2.63 3.13
N ILE A 133 -3.32 3.28 2.17
CA ILE A 133 -3.99 4.09 1.15
C ILE A 133 -4.26 3.21 -0.06
N ALA A 134 -5.49 3.26 -0.57
CA ALA A 134 -5.89 2.58 -1.79
C ALA A 134 -6.16 3.58 -2.92
N GLY A 135 -5.89 3.16 -4.16
CA GLY A 135 -6.07 3.99 -5.35
C GLY A 135 -5.78 3.22 -6.63
N VAL A 136 -5.76 3.93 -7.75
CA VAL A 136 -5.45 3.34 -9.06
C VAL A 136 -3.93 3.34 -9.26
N THR A 137 -3.37 2.18 -9.59
CA THR A 137 -1.93 1.96 -9.78
C THR A 137 -1.54 1.74 -11.24
N GLY A 138 -0.27 1.95 -11.58
CA GLY A 138 0.26 1.65 -12.92
C GLY A 138 0.00 0.20 -13.39
N PRO A 139 0.23 -0.83 -12.57
CA PRO A 139 -0.03 -2.22 -12.98
C PRO A 139 -1.48 -2.49 -13.38
N ILE A 140 -2.49 -1.96 -12.66
CA ILE A 140 -3.89 -2.15 -13.04
C ILE A 140 -4.24 -1.43 -14.35
N THR A 141 -3.65 -0.25 -14.61
CA THR A 141 -3.90 0.46 -15.87
C THR A 141 -3.27 -0.25 -17.06
N VAL A 142 -2.06 -0.79 -16.90
CA VAL A 142 -1.39 -1.62 -17.91
C VAL A 142 -2.17 -2.92 -18.14
N PHE A 143 -2.64 -3.58 -17.08
CA PHE A 143 -3.46 -4.79 -17.18
C PHE A 143 -4.76 -4.55 -17.96
N ASN A 144 -5.52 -3.52 -17.60
CA ASN A 144 -6.75 -3.15 -18.28
C ASN A 144 -6.52 -2.78 -19.75
N LYS A 145 -5.41 -2.10 -20.06
CA LYS A 145 -5.00 -1.78 -21.44
C LYS A 145 -4.72 -3.06 -22.23
N ILE A 146 -3.94 -3.99 -21.67
CA ILE A 146 -3.62 -5.24 -22.36
C ILE A 146 -4.88 -6.06 -22.63
N ILE A 147 -5.83 -6.11 -21.68
CA ILE A 147 -7.13 -6.75 -21.93
C ILE A 147 -7.82 -6.10 -23.12
N TYR A 148 -7.86 -4.77 -23.18
CA TYR A 148 -8.48 -4.04 -24.29
C TYR A 148 -7.83 -4.41 -25.63
N ASP A 149 -6.50 -4.34 -25.71
CA ASP A 149 -5.74 -4.68 -26.92
C ASP A 149 -5.92 -6.14 -27.35
N ILE A 150 -6.14 -7.07 -26.41
CA ILE A 150 -6.41 -8.49 -26.71
C ILE A 150 -7.82 -8.66 -27.26
N ILE A 151 -8.81 -8.01 -26.64
CA ILE A 151 -10.22 -8.13 -27.01
C ILE A 151 -10.47 -7.52 -28.40
N GLU A 152 -9.90 -6.35 -28.69
CA GLU A 152 -10.07 -5.67 -29.97
C GLU A 152 -9.46 -6.45 -31.15
N LYS A 153 -8.46 -7.30 -30.91
CA LYS A 153 -7.86 -8.18 -31.92
C LYS A 153 -8.71 -9.41 -32.27
N GLN A 154 -9.76 -9.70 -31.51
CA GLN A 154 -10.59 -10.89 -31.74
C GLN A 154 -11.70 -10.62 -32.77
N PRO A 155 -12.02 -11.58 -33.66
CA PRO A 155 -13.00 -11.38 -34.73
C PRO A 155 -14.44 -11.17 -34.24
N ASN A 156 -14.78 -11.64 -33.02
CA ASN A 156 -16.09 -11.46 -32.37
C ASN A 156 -15.91 -10.74 -31.02
N ALA A 157 -15.31 -9.55 -31.01
CA ALA A 157 -15.00 -8.82 -29.79
C ALA A 157 -16.26 -8.52 -28.95
N PRO A 158 -16.36 -9.00 -27.69
CA PRO A 158 -17.42 -8.57 -26.79
C PRO A 158 -17.24 -7.11 -26.40
N ASN A 159 -18.29 -6.49 -25.84
CA ASN A 159 -18.15 -5.20 -25.19
C ASN A 159 -17.10 -5.31 -24.06
N TYR A 160 -16.02 -4.52 -24.18
CA TYR A 160 -14.89 -4.53 -23.26
C TYR A 160 -15.32 -4.34 -21.80
N LEU A 161 -16.25 -3.43 -21.51
CA LEU A 161 -16.71 -3.18 -20.15
C LEU A 161 -17.44 -4.39 -19.55
N HIS A 162 -18.22 -5.11 -20.36
CA HIS A 162 -18.91 -6.33 -19.92
C HIS A 162 -17.89 -7.43 -19.60
N PHE A 163 -16.85 -7.56 -20.44
CA PHE A 163 -15.77 -8.51 -20.21
C PHE A 163 -14.99 -8.19 -18.92
N VAL A 164 -14.57 -6.94 -18.73
CA VAL A 164 -13.85 -6.50 -17.52
C VAL A 164 -14.70 -6.69 -16.26
N GLY A 165 -16.02 -6.46 -16.33
CA GLY A 165 -16.92 -6.73 -15.21
C GLY A 165 -16.84 -8.17 -14.72
N TRP A 166 -16.77 -9.15 -15.64
CA TRP A 166 -16.57 -10.56 -15.29
C TRP A 166 -15.16 -10.86 -14.77
N VAL A 167 -14.13 -10.23 -15.33
CA VAL A 167 -12.75 -10.35 -14.82
C VAL A 167 -12.68 -9.91 -13.35
N TYR A 168 -13.33 -8.80 -13.01
CA TYR A 168 -13.35 -8.27 -11.65
C TYR A 168 -14.22 -9.09 -10.71
N LEU A 169 -15.34 -9.65 -11.21
CA LEU A 169 -16.16 -10.58 -10.45
C LEU A 169 -15.39 -11.87 -10.10
N TRP A 170 -14.71 -12.48 -11.07
CA TRP A 170 -13.86 -13.65 -10.82
C TRP A 170 -12.75 -13.34 -9.82
N ALA A 171 -12.08 -12.20 -9.98
CA ALA A 171 -11.09 -11.75 -9.02
C ALA A 171 -11.72 -11.61 -7.62
N ALA A 172 -12.85 -10.92 -7.47
CA ALA A 172 -13.52 -10.72 -6.18
C ALA A 172 -13.89 -12.04 -5.49
N ILE A 173 -14.41 -13.03 -6.23
CA ILE A 173 -14.71 -14.36 -5.70
C ILE A 173 -13.43 -15.02 -5.15
N ILE A 174 -12.32 -14.96 -5.89
CA ILE A 174 -11.04 -15.54 -5.46
C ILE A 174 -10.49 -14.79 -4.23
N HIS A 175 -10.68 -13.47 -4.14
CA HIS A 175 -10.31 -12.68 -2.95
C HIS A 175 -11.06 -13.17 -1.71
N TRP A 176 -12.38 -13.33 -1.79
CA TRP A 176 -13.18 -13.82 -0.66
C TRP A 176 -12.80 -15.25 -0.26
N VAL A 177 -12.59 -16.14 -1.24
CA VAL A 177 -12.13 -17.51 -0.99
C VAL A 177 -10.77 -17.48 -0.27
N THR A 178 -9.83 -16.68 -0.74
CA THR A 178 -8.49 -16.54 -0.14
C THR A 178 -8.54 -16.01 1.30
N ALA A 179 -9.42 -15.02 1.56
CA ALA A 179 -9.61 -14.46 2.89
C ALA A 179 -10.22 -15.49 3.86
N ILE A 180 -11.20 -16.29 3.42
CA ILE A 180 -11.84 -17.33 4.23
C ILE A 180 -10.89 -18.51 4.49
N LEU A 181 -10.05 -18.88 3.53
CA LEU A 181 -9.05 -19.95 3.66
C LEU A 181 -7.82 -19.55 4.49
N ASN A 182 -7.80 -18.34 5.08
CA ASN A 182 -6.66 -17.78 5.82
C ASN A 182 -5.33 -17.81 5.05
N TRP A 183 -5.38 -17.65 3.71
CA TRP A 183 -4.19 -17.72 2.87
C TRP A 183 -3.27 -16.51 3.06
N CYS A 184 -3.78 -15.42 3.62
CA CYS A 184 -2.98 -14.25 4.02
C CYS A 184 -1.89 -14.61 5.05
N ASN A 185 -1.98 -15.77 5.74
CA ASN A 185 -0.88 -16.28 6.56
C ASN A 185 0.43 -16.49 5.78
N PHE A 186 0.36 -16.65 4.44
CA PHE A 186 1.55 -16.72 3.59
C PHE A 186 2.41 -15.45 3.70
N MET A 187 1.83 -14.31 4.08
CA MET A 187 2.57 -13.05 4.29
C MET A 187 3.62 -13.15 5.40
N LYS A 188 3.51 -14.12 6.32
CA LYS A 188 4.57 -14.36 7.32
C LYS A 188 5.90 -14.77 6.69
N ASN A 189 5.87 -15.29 5.47
CA ASN A 189 7.07 -15.67 4.72
C ASN A 189 7.67 -14.48 3.96
N VAL A 190 6.98 -13.35 3.86
CA VAL A 190 7.48 -12.16 3.18
C VAL A 190 8.39 -11.40 4.14
N THR A 191 9.66 -11.28 3.75
CA THR A 191 10.68 -10.59 4.54
C THR A 191 10.82 -9.13 4.12
N LEU A 192 11.52 -8.33 4.93
CA LEU A 192 11.88 -6.94 4.59
C LEU A 192 12.62 -6.86 3.26
N PHE A 193 13.52 -7.82 2.97
CA PHE A 193 14.24 -7.88 1.69
C PHE A 193 13.28 -7.95 0.49
N SER A 194 12.23 -8.77 0.58
CA SER A 194 11.22 -8.88 -0.46
C SER A 194 10.42 -7.60 -0.61
N CYS A 195 10.05 -6.96 0.50
CA CYS A 195 9.32 -5.68 0.49
C CYS A 195 10.15 -4.55 -0.12
N ASP A 196 11.42 -4.43 0.27
CA ASP A 196 12.33 -3.39 -0.25
C ASP A 196 12.62 -3.60 -1.74
N THR A 197 12.81 -4.85 -2.17
CA THR A 197 12.98 -5.20 -3.59
C THR A 197 11.73 -4.85 -4.39
N PHE A 198 10.54 -5.11 -3.85
CA PHE A 198 9.28 -4.75 -4.49
C PHE A 198 9.09 -3.23 -4.56
N GLY A 199 9.37 -2.52 -3.47
CA GLY A 199 9.35 -1.05 -3.43
C GLY A 199 10.32 -0.42 -4.45
N PHE A 200 11.51 -1.00 -4.61
CA PHE A 200 12.45 -0.60 -5.65
C PHE A 200 11.90 -0.85 -7.07
N TYR A 201 11.30 -2.02 -7.32
CA TYR A 201 10.65 -2.32 -8.60
C TYR A 201 9.55 -1.30 -8.94
N VAL A 202 8.67 -0.98 -7.99
CA VAL A 202 7.61 0.03 -8.18
C VAL A 202 8.22 1.40 -8.46
N SER A 203 9.26 1.79 -7.72
CA SER A 203 9.95 3.08 -7.93
C SER A 203 10.57 3.19 -9.33
N TRP A 204 11.14 2.09 -9.84
CA TRP A 204 11.66 2.02 -11.21
C TRP A 204 10.55 2.16 -12.26
N VAL A 205 9.40 1.52 -12.05
CA VAL A 205 8.24 1.64 -12.93
C VAL A 205 7.71 3.08 -12.93
N TYR A 206 7.64 3.75 -11.78
CA TYR A 206 7.21 5.15 -11.68
C TYR A 206 8.12 6.06 -12.50
N LEU A 207 9.45 5.91 -12.34
CA LEU A 207 10.44 6.68 -13.10
C LEU A 207 10.32 6.44 -14.61
N GLN A 208 10.25 5.17 -15.04
CA GLN A 208 10.08 4.82 -16.45
C GLN A 208 8.79 5.41 -17.02
N TYR A 209 7.70 5.39 -16.25
CA TYR A 209 6.42 5.92 -16.68
C TYR A 209 6.41 7.45 -16.75
N GLY A 210 7.06 8.14 -15.80
CA GLY A 210 7.29 9.59 -15.88
C GLY A 210 8.02 9.99 -17.17
N VAL A 211 9.11 9.27 -17.50
CA VAL A 211 9.82 9.44 -18.79
C VAL A 211 8.91 9.15 -19.98
N GLN A 212 8.07 8.11 -19.90
CA GLN A 212 7.14 7.76 -20.98
C GLN A 212 6.07 8.83 -21.23
N VAL A 213 5.57 9.49 -20.18
CA VAL A 213 4.61 10.60 -20.32
C VAL A 213 5.25 11.78 -21.04
N ILE A 214 6.53 12.07 -20.79
CA ILE A 214 7.28 13.13 -21.48
C ILE A 214 7.57 12.73 -22.94
N THR A 215 8.06 11.52 -23.19
CA THR A 215 8.41 11.09 -24.56
C THR A 215 7.22 11.06 -25.50
N ARG A 216 6.01 10.77 -25.00
CA ARG A 216 4.78 10.85 -25.81
C ARG A 216 4.42 12.26 -26.26
N GLN A 217 4.82 13.29 -25.51
CA GLN A 217 4.55 14.68 -25.90
C GLN A 217 5.32 15.07 -27.17
N PHE A 218 6.43 14.41 -27.47
CA PHE A 218 7.20 14.64 -28.70
C PHE A 218 6.50 14.20 -29.98
N ASN A 219 5.44 13.37 -29.89
CA ASN A 219 4.62 13.06 -31.06
C ASN A 219 3.71 14.23 -31.47
N GLY A 220 3.54 15.22 -30.59
CA GLY A 220 2.77 16.43 -30.85
C GLY A 220 3.67 17.60 -31.24
N ASP A 221 3.37 18.78 -30.70
CA ASP A 221 4.16 19.99 -30.93
C ASP A 221 5.51 19.95 -30.19
N PHE A 222 6.59 20.23 -30.92
CA PHE A 222 7.95 20.18 -30.39
C PHE A 222 8.17 21.22 -29.30
N ASP A 223 7.64 22.44 -29.49
CA ASP A 223 7.75 23.52 -28.52
C ASP A 223 7.03 23.16 -27.20
N GLY A 224 5.84 22.57 -27.31
CA GLY A 224 5.08 22.06 -26.17
C GLY A 224 5.82 20.95 -25.42
N ALA A 225 6.48 20.03 -26.12
CA ALA A 225 7.27 18.96 -25.52
C ALA A 225 8.51 19.48 -24.76
N LEU A 226 9.20 20.48 -25.31
CA LEU A 226 10.34 21.13 -24.63
C LEU A 226 9.91 21.84 -23.36
N VAL A 227 8.79 22.58 -23.40
CA VAL A 227 8.24 23.21 -22.19
C VAL A 227 7.78 22.14 -21.20
N GLY A 228 7.21 21.03 -21.67
CA GLY A 228 6.88 19.87 -20.84
C GLY A 228 8.08 19.33 -20.05
N ILE A 229 9.25 19.22 -20.68
CA ILE A 229 10.51 18.83 -20.01
C ILE A 229 10.94 19.86 -18.97
N ILE A 230 10.89 21.16 -19.30
CA ILE A 230 11.27 22.23 -18.37
C ILE A 230 10.39 22.17 -17.12
N LEU A 231 9.08 22.01 -17.29
CA LEU A 231 8.12 21.90 -16.19
C LEU A 231 8.32 20.63 -15.36
N ALA A 232 8.63 19.49 -16.00
CA ALA A 232 8.94 18.25 -15.31
C ALA A 232 10.20 18.39 -14.43
N LEU A 233 11.28 18.95 -14.99
CA LEU A 233 12.53 19.18 -14.26
C LEU A 233 12.34 20.21 -13.14
N LEU A 234 11.55 21.25 -13.35
CA LEU A 234 11.20 22.23 -12.32
C LEU A 234 10.44 21.58 -11.17
N MET A 235 9.44 20.75 -11.46
CA MET A 235 8.69 20.02 -10.43
C MET A 235 9.61 19.11 -9.61
N LEU A 236 10.43 18.32 -10.28
CA LEU A 236 11.38 17.40 -9.64
C LEU A 236 12.39 18.14 -8.76
N THR A 237 13.03 19.17 -9.32
CA THR A 237 14.08 19.93 -8.61
C THR A 237 13.54 20.69 -7.41
N THR A 238 12.39 21.36 -7.55
CA THR A 238 11.78 22.11 -6.45
C THR A 238 11.28 21.20 -5.33
N SER A 239 10.63 20.07 -5.67
CA SER A 239 10.15 19.10 -4.69
C SER A 239 11.32 18.45 -3.93
N PHE A 240 12.37 18.04 -4.66
CA PHE A 240 13.60 17.52 -4.06
C PHE A 240 14.29 18.56 -3.19
N LEU A 241 14.33 19.82 -3.61
CA LEU A 241 14.90 20.92 -2.82
C LEU A 241 14.15 21.10 -1.50
N PHE A 242 12.81 21.14 -1.51
CA PHE A 242 12.03 21.22 -0.27
C PHE A 242 12.29 20.04 0.66
N GLN A 243 12.38 18.82 0.12
CA GLN A 243 12.69 17.64 0.91
C GLN A 243 14.09 17.73 1.53
N ARG A 244 15.10 18.13 0.76
CA ARG A 244 16.47 18.33 1.28
C ARG A 244 16.56 19.45 2.30
N LEU A 245 15.91 20.59 2.07
CA LEU A 245 15.82 21.67 3.05
C LEU A 245 15.16 21.20 4.36
N SER A 246 14.17 20.30 4.26
CA SER A 246 13.51 19.70 5.43
C SER A 246 14.41 18.75 6.23
N GLU A 247 15.50 18.24 5.65
CA GLU A 247 16.48 17.41 6.37
C GLU A 247 17.60 18.24 7.02
N THR A 248 17.93 19.39 6.41
CA THR A 248 19.01 20.25 6.90
C THR A 248 18.73 20.87 8.27
N THR A 249 19.80 21.22 8.99
CA THR A 249 19.74 21.95 10.27
C THR A 249 19.71 23.46 10.12
N LEU A 250 19.62 23.99 8.89
CA LEU A 250 19.72 25.42 8.60
C LEU A 250 18.49 26.21 9.10
N PHE A 251 17.31 25.58 9.15
CA PHE A 251 16.05 26.23 9.51
C PHE A 251 15.52 25.86 10.89
N HIS A 252 14.66 26.72 11.43
CA HIS A 252 13.93 26.47 12.67
C HIS A 252 12.94 25.29 12.50
N ARG A 253 12.69 24.53 13.59
CA ARG A 253 11.90 23.28 13.58
C ARG A 253 10.54 23.39 12.87
N HIS A 254 9.81 24.49 13.06
CA HIS A 254 8.49 24.69 12.45
C HIS A 254 8.57 24.85 10.93
N ILE A 255 9.53 25.64 10.43
CA ILE A 255 9.75 25.87 9.00
C ILE A 255 10.19 24.58 8.32
N ARG A 256 11.09 23.83 8.96
CA ARG A 256 11.57 22.53 8.46
C ARG A 256 10.44 21.53 8.27
N ARG A 257 9.54 21.44 9.25
CA ARG A 257 8.34 20.57 9.18
C ARG A 257 7.38 21.04 8.10
N PHE A 258 7.14 22.35 7.99
CA PHE A 258 6.32 22.92 6.93
C PHE A 258 6.84 22.54 5.53
N PHE A 259 8.16 22.60 5.30
CA PHE A 259 8.75 22.15 4.03
C PHE A 259 8.61 20.65 3.78
N SER A 260 8.72 19.82 4.83
CA SER A 260 8.51 18.37 4.72
C SER A 260 7.07 18.04 4.32
N ASP A 261 6.10 18.72 4.95
CA ASP A 261 4.68 18.39 4.81
C ASP A 261 4.03 19.04 3.56
N TYR A 262 4.40 20.27 3.22
CA TYR A 262 3.78 21.06 2.13
C TYR A 262 4.68 21.26 0.92
N GLY A 263 5.93 20.78 0.93
CA GLY A 263 6.89 20.97 -0.16
C GLY A 263 6.37 20.49 -1.51
N MET A 264 5.87 19.26 -1.58
CA MET A 264 5.35 18.68 -2.83
C MET A 264 4.08 19.39 -3.34
N PRO A 265 3.05 19.66 -2.52
CA PRO A 265 1.90 20.46 -2.94
C PRO A 265 2.26 21.87 -3.44
N ILE A 266 3.18 22.56 -2.76
CA ILE A 266 3.62 23.92 -3.15
C ILE A 266 4.37 23.86 -4.48
N SER A 267 5.29 22.90 -4.65
CA SER A 267 6.00 22.67 -5.91
C SER A 267 5.06 22.43 -7.09
N LEU A 268 4.01 21.63 -6.88
CA LEU A 268 3.01 21.35 -7.89
C LEU A 268 2.29 22.63 -8.35
N VAL A 269 1.79 23.43 -7.40
CA VAL A 269 1.07 24.68 -7.70
C VAL A 269 2.00 25.68 -8.38
N ALA A 270 3.25 25.80 -7.91
CA ALA A 270 4.24 26.69 -8.50
C ALA A 270 4.62 26.28 -9.93
N ALA A 271 4.88 24.99 -10.17
CA ALA A 271 5.21 24.47 -11.49
C ALA A 271 4.03 24.59 -12.47
N SER A 272 2.80 24.30 -12.00
CA SER A 272 1.59 24.46 -12.82
C SER A 272 1.31 25.94 -13.14
N GLY A 273 1.54 26.84 -12.19
CA GLY A 273 1.42 28.29 -12.40
C GLY A 273 2.44 28.82 -13.40
N MET A 274 3.67 28.29 -13.40
CA MET A 274 4.71 28.70 -14.34
C MET A 274 4.36 28.38 -15.80
N ALA A 275 3.58 27.31 -16.03
CA ALA A 275 3.13 26.94 -17.38
C ALA A 275 2.31 28.04 -18.07
N TYR A 276 1.56 28.82 -17.28
CA TYR A 276 0.73 29.92 -17.77
C TYR A 276 1.44 31.28 -17.71
N TRP A 277 2.70 31.31 -17.26
CA TRP A 277 3.43 32.55 -17.07
C TRP A 277 4.24 32.92 -18.33
N GLY A 278 3.98 34.10 -18.88
CA GLY A 278 4.79 34.70 -19.94
C GLY A 278 4.76 33.90 -21.26
N ARG A 279 5.94 33.65 -21.85
CA ARG A 279 6.08 32.99 -23.16
C ARG A 279 5.71 31.51 -23.16
N PHE A 280 5.59 30.87 -21.99
CA PHE A 280 5.21 29.47 -21.88
C PHE A 280 3.74 29.24 -22.25
N ASN A 281 2.85 30.21 -22.05
CA ASN A 281 1.44 30.07 -22.43
C ASN A 281 1.22 29.99 -23.95
N ALA A 282 2.19 30.47 -24.75
CA ALA A 282 2.09 30.48 -26.20
C ALA A 282 2.38 29.12 -26.86
N SER A 283 2.93 28.14 -26.12
CA SER A 283 3.44 26.88 -26.69
C SER A 283 2.46 25.71 -26.64
N ASN A 284 1.13 25.96 -26.70
CA ASN A 284 0.06 24.94 -26.75
C ASN A 284 0.32 23.68 -25.92
N LEU A 285 0.49 23.84 -24.59
CA LEU A 285 0.80 22.71 -23.72
C LEU A 285 -0.33 21.67 -23.72
N THR A 286 0.07 20.39 -23.70
CA THR A 286 -0.88 19.30 -23.48
C THR A 286 -1.25 19.23 -22.01
N THR A 287 -2.51 19.51 -21.71
CA THR A 287 -3.08 19.40 -20.37
C THR A 287 -3.84 18.09 -20.17
N LEU A 288 -4.33 17.86 -18.95
CA LEU A 288 -5.10 16.66 -18.62
C LEU A 288 -6.46 16.65 -19.36
N PRO A 289 -6.85 15.53 -19.99
CA PRO A 289 -8.13 15.40 -20.66
C PRO A 289 -9.25 15.28 -19.61
N VAL A 290 -9.94 16.39 -19.35
CA VAL A 290 -11.09 16.42 -18.43
C VAL A 290 -12.41 16.38 -19.21
N GLY A 291 -13.30 15.48 -18.80
CA GLY A 291 -14.66 15.37 -19.32
C GLY A 291 -15.65 16.26 -18.56
N GLY A 292 -16.96 16.07 -18.79
CA GLY A 292 -18.00 16.73 -18.01
C GLY A 292 -18.05 16.26 -16.54
N ALA A 293 -18.50 17.13 -15.64
CA ALA A 293 -18.61 16.81 -14.21
C ALA A 293 -19.54 15.59 -13.98
N PHE A 294 -19.06 14.58 -13.25
CA PHE A 294 -19.77 13.33 -12.95
C PHE A 294 -20.29 12.56 -14.18
N GLN A 295 -19.76 12.83 -15.38
CA GLN A 295 -20.09 12.09 -16.59
C GLN A 295 -19.08 10.97 -16.79
N ALA A 296 -19.59 9.76 -17.02
CA ALA A 296 -18.76 8.66 -17.47
C ALA A 296 -18.24 8.93 -18.89
N ALA A 297 -17.09 8.34 -19.23
CA ALA A 297 -16.51 8.42 -20.55
C ALA A 297 -17.53 8.00 -21.63
N ASN A 298 -17.58 8.77 -22.72
CA ASN A 298 -18.54 8.61 -23.83
C ASN A 298 -20.03 8.70 -23.45
N GLY A 299 -20.38 9.25 -22.27
CA GLY A 299 -21.78 9.43 -21.86
C GLY A 299 -22.52 8.12 -21.53
N ARG A 300 -21.79 7.06 -21.20
CA ARG A 300 -22.38 5.75 -20.83
C ARG A 300 -23.12 5.79 -19.49
N ALA A 301 -24.02 4.83 -19.29
CA ALA A 301 -24.58 4.57 -17.97
C ALA A 301 -23.48 4.06 -17.02
N TRP A 302 -23.51 4.51 -15.76
CA TRP A 302 -22.56 4.09 -14.73
C TRP A 302 -22.65 2.58 -14.43
N LEU A 303 -23.84 1.99 -14.51
CA LEU A 303 -24.01 0.56 -14.27
C LEU A 303 -23.66 -0.24 -15.54
N VAL A 304 -22.65 -1.09 -15.44
CA VAL A 304 -22.24 -2.00 -16.50
C VAL A 304 -23.08 -3.27 -16.43
N LYS A 305 -23.84 -3.56 -17.48
CA LYS A 305 -24.68 -4.77 -17.57
C LYS A 305 -23.86 -5.99 -17.99
N PHE A 306 -22.89 -6.38 -17.17
CA PHE A 306 -21.99 -7.50 -17.51
C PHE A 306 -22.73 -8.85 -17.67
N TRP A 307 -23.94 -9.01 -17.13
CA TRP A 307 -24.77 -10.22 -17.31
C TRP A 307 -25.28 -10.43 -18.73
N GLU A 308 -25.18 -9.44 -19.62
CA GLU A 308 -25.54 -9.56 -21.05
C GLU A 308 -24.40 -10.15 -21.89
N LEU A 309 -23.29 -10.57 -21.27
CA LEU A 309 -22.15 -11.19 -21.96
C LEU A 309 -22.42 -12.65 -22.33
N ASP A 310 -22.05 -13.04 -23.54
CA ASP A 310 -22.10 -14.44 -23.98
C ASP A 310 -21.23 -15.35 -23.09
N GLY A 311 -21.77 -16.52 -22.72
CA GLY A 311 -21.20 -17.42 -21.73
C GLY A 311 -19.79 -17.93 -22.09
N LYS A 312 -19.46 -17.95 -23.39
CA LYS A 312 -18.10 -18.26 -23.86
C LYS A 312 -17.05 -17.29 -23.27
N TRP A 313 -17.36 -16.00 -23.24
CA TRP A 313 -16.44 -14.97 -22.76
C TRP A 313 -16.35 -14.93 -21.24
N VAL A 314 -17.39 -15.37 -20.54
CA VAL A 314 -17.40 -15.50 -19.07
C VAL A 314 -16.33 -16.47 -18.59
N GLY A 315 -16.16 -17.62 -19.27
CA GLY A 315 -15.10 -18.58 -18.95
C GLY A 315 -13.70 -18.06 -19.27
N ILE A 316 -13.55 -17.31 -20.38
CA ILE A 316 -12.27 -16.71 -20.81
C ILE A 316 -11.82 -15.60 -19.85
N ALA A 317 -12.74 -14.95 -19.11
CA ALA A 317 -12.40 -13.93 -18.13
C ALA A 317 -11.68 -14.48 -16.88
N LEU A 318 -11.80 -15.78 -16.59
CA LEU A 318 -11.27 -16.37 -15.35
C LEU A 318 -9.73 -16.30 -15.22
N PRO A 319 -8.92 -16.65 -16.25
CA PRO A 319 -7.47 -16.47 -16.18
C PRO A 319 -7.03 -15.03 -15.91
N PHE A 320 -7.71 -14.05 -16.52
CA PHE A 320 -7.46 -12.64 -16.24
C PHE A 320 -7.81 -12.29 -14.78
N GLY A 321 -8.91 -12.83 -14.25
CA GLY A 321 -9.29 -12.67 -12.85
C GLY A 321 -8.27 -13.24 -11.87
N ILE A 322 -7.65 -14.38 -12.19
CA ILE A 322 -6.57 -14.98 -11.39
C ILE A 322 -5.33 -14.08 -11.40
N ILE A 323 -4.92 -13.56 -12.56
CA ILE A 323 -3.77 -12.66 -12.66
C ILE A 323 -4.02 -11.39 -11.84
N LEU A 324 -5.21 -10.81 -11.95
CA LEU A 324 -5.62 -9.65 -11.18
C LEU A 324 -5.60 -9.94 -9.67
N TRP A 325 -6.09 -11.12 -9.25
CA TRP A 325 -6.01 -11.55 -7.86
C TRP A 325 -4.56 -11.67 -7.37
N ILE A 326 -3.65 -12.26 -8.15
CA ILE A 326 -2.23 -12.37 -7.77
C ILE A 326 -1.63 -10.97 -7.58
N LEU A 327 -1.90 -10.05 -8.53
CA LEU A 327 -1.41 -8.68 -8.46
C LEU A 327 -1.90 -7.99 -7.17
N PHE A 328 -3.19 -8.08 -6.88
CA PHE A 328 -3.79 -7.44 -5.71
C PHE A 328 -3.37 -8.11 -4.39
N PHE A 329 -3.11 -9.41 -4.41
CA PHE A 329 -2.56 -10.14 -3.28
C PHE A 329 -1.19 -9.61 -2.87
N PHE A 330 -0.29 -9.35 -3.83
CA PHE A 330 1.00 -8.76 -3.51
C PHE A 330 0.88 -7.27 -3.17
N ASP A 331 0.22 -6.47 -4.00
CA ASP A 331 0.19 -5.01 -3.84
C ASP A 331 -0.42 -4.59 -2.50
N HIS A 332 -1.58 -5.17 -2.15
CA HIS A 332 -2.26 -4.81 -0.91
C HIS A 332 -1.48 -5.28 0.32
N ASN A 333 -1.00 -6.52 0.32
CA ASN A 333 -0.33 -7.06 1.49
C ASN A 333 1.07 -6.46 1.70
N VAL A 334 1.83 -6.20 0.63
CA VAL A 334 3.14 -5.52 0.72
C VAL A 334 2.93 -4.07 1.16
N SER A 335 1.95 -3.35 0.59
CA SER A 335 1.61 -1.98 1.03
C SER A 335 1.24 -1.94 2.51
N SER A 336 0.39 -2.85 2.98
CA SER A 336 0.02 -2.94 4.39
C SER A 336 1.20 -3.27 5.30
N LEU A 337 2.13 -4.13 4.86
CA LEU A 337 3.31 -4.49 5.65
C LEU A 337 4.33 -3.34 5.70
N MET A 338 4.50 -2.60 4.60
CA MET A 338 5.35 -1.40 4.56
C MET A 338 4.78 -0.26 5.41
N ALA A 339 3.46 -0.08 5.43
CA ALA A 339 2.79 0.87 6.32
C ALA A 339 2.99 0.55 7.82
N GLN A 340 3.29 -0.71 8.11
CA GLN A 340 3.47 -1.28 9.46
C GLN A 340 4.91 -1.72 9.73
N GLY A 341 5.88 -1.21 8.97
CA GLY A 341 7.28 -1.57 9.17
C GLY A 341 7.72 -1.34 10.61
N SER A 342 8.66 -2.16 11.11
CA SER A 342 9.15 -2.12 12.50
C SER A 342 9.76 -0.77 12.92
N GLN A 343 10.07 0.09 11.94
CA GLN A 343 10.50 1.48 12.14
C GLN A 343 9.39 2.40 12.67
N PHE A 344 8.12 2.00 12.57
CA PHE A 344 6.97 2.77 13.00
C PHE A 344 6.42 2.22 14.33
N PRO A 345 6.45 3.00 15.43
CA PRO A 345 5.92 2.57 16.72
C PRO A 345 4.38 2.60 16.72
N LEU A 346 3.76 1.58 16.11
CA LEU A 346 2.32 1.36 16.09
C LEU A 346 1.84 0.69 17.39
N ARG A 347 0.64 1.05 17.85
CA ARG A 347 0.04 0.56 19.09
C ARG A 347 -1.14 -0.37 18.86
N LYS A 348 -1.90 -0.19 17.78
CA LYS A 348 -3.12 -0.96 17.52
C LYS A 348 -2.81 -2.19 16.65
N PRO A 349 -3.53 -3.30 16.84
CA PRO A 349 -3.29 -4.53 16.09
C PRO A 349 -3.64 -4.36 14.61
N PRO A 350 -2.87 -5.00 13.71
CA PRO A 350 -3.17 -5.02 12.28
C PRO A 350 -4.26 -6.07 11.95
N GLY A 351 -4.92 -5.91 10.81
CA GLY A 351 -5.90 -6.88 10.30
C GLY A 351 -5.76 -7.09 8.80
N PHE A 352 -5.11 -8.18 8.39
CA PHE A 352 -4.80 -8.44 6.97
C PHE A 352 -5.91 -9.22 6.26
N HIS A 353 -6.58 -10.17 6.93
CA HIS A 353 -7.56 -11.04 6.31
C HIS A 353 -8.85 -10.28 5.98
N TYR A 354 -9.28 -9.44 6.93
CA TYR A 354 -10.48 -8.64 6.76
C TYR A 354 -10.30 -7.54 5.72
N ASP A 355 -9.13 -6.89 5.67
CA ASP A 355 -8.85 -5.89 4.63
C ASP A 355 -8.77 -6.53 3.24
N PHE A 356 -8.24 -7.75 3.13
CA PHE A 356 -8.25 -8.48 1.86
C PHE A 356 -9.66 -8.90 1.42
N PHE A 357 -10.53 -9.25 2.36
CA PHE A 357 -11.95 -9.48 2.08
C PHE A 357 -12.65 -8.21 1.58
N LEU A 358 -12.36 -7.08 2.22
CA LEU A 358 -12.88 -5.77 1.85
C LEU A 358 -12.40 -5.32 0.47
N LEU A 359 -11.15 -5.62 0.11
CA LEU A 359 -10.61 -5.41 -1.24
C LEU A 359 -11.40 -6.19 -2.31
N GLY A 360 -11.86 -7.40 -1.99
CA GLY A 360 -12.75 -8.15 -2.87
C GLY A 360 -14.08 -7.44 -3.12
N ILE A 361 -14.66 -6.84 -2.08
CA ILE A 361 -15.90 -6.04 -2.19
C ILE A 361 -15.69 -4.81 -3.05
N THR A 362 -14.61 -4.04 -2.83
CA THR A 362 -14.33 -2.84 -3.64
C THR A 362 -14.05 -3.20 -5.10
N THR A 363 -13.35 -4.31 -5.36
CA THR A 363 -13.10 -4.82 -6.72
C THR A 363 -14.41 -5.22 -7.42
N PHE A 364 -15.32 -5.86 -6.70
CA PHE A 364 -16.64 -6.21 -7.23
C PHE A 364 -17.48 -4.97 -7.58
N ILE A 365 -17.52 -3.98 -6.68
CA ILE A 365 -18.22 -2.70 -6.93
C ILE A 365 -17.56 -1.95 -8.10
N ALA A 366 -16.23 -1.98 -8.19
CA ALA A 366 -15.51 -1.40 -9.33
C ALA A 366 -15.97 -2.02 -10.67
N GLY A 367 -16.16 -3.35 -10.69
CA GLY A 367 -16.63 -4.08 -11.87
C GLY A 367 -18.07 -3.77 -12.24
N LEU A 368 -18.95 -3.56 -11.25
CA LEU A 368 -20.35 -3.15 -11.45
C LEU A 368 -20.45 -1.74 -12.07
N ILE A 369 -19.62 -0.81 -11.61
CA ILE A 369 -19.62 0.59 -12.08
C ILE A 369 -18.75 0.73 -13.37
N GLY A 370 -17.88 -0.24 -13.64
CA GLY A 370 -16.90 -0.15 -14.71
C GLY A 370 -15.89 0.96 -14.46
N VAL A 371 -15.40 1.08 -13.22
CA VAL A 371 -14.27 1.94 -12.86
C VAL A 371 -13.03 1.07 -12.67
N PRO A 372 -11.81 1.58 -12.87
CA PRO A 372 -10.60 0.78 -12.62
C PRO A 372 -10.60 0.31 -11.16
N ALA A 373 -10.28 -0.96 -10.91
CA ALA A 373 -10.29 -1.49 -9.55
C ALA A 373 -9.17 -0.84 -8.70
N PRO A 374 -9.49 -0.26 -7.53
CA PRO A 374 -8.48 0.34 -6.68
C PRO A 374 -7.77 -0.72 -5.84
N ASN A 375 -6.46 -0.55 -5.62
CA ASN A 375 -5.64 -1.43 -4.79
C ASN A 375 -4.68 -0.65 -3.88
N GLY A 376 -3.97 -1.37 -3.00
CA GLY A 376 -3.04 -0.77 -2.04
C GLY A 376 -1.87 -0.06 -2.73
N LEU A 377 -1.65 1.20 -2.35
CA LEU A 377 -0.61 2.03 -2.90
C LEU A 377 0.69 1.89 -2.11
N ILE A 378 1.75 1.46 -2.78
CA ILE A 378 2.98 1.04 -2.11
C ILE A 378 3.86 2.21 -1.67
N PRO A 379 4.21 3.20 -2.52
CA PRO A 379 5.00 4.33 -2.05
C PRO A 379 4.18 5.29 -1.17
N GLN A 380 2.88 5.41 -1.40
CA GLN A 380 2.01 6.32 -0.64
C GLN A 380 1.76 5.86 0.79
N ALA A 381 1.62 4.55 1.05
CA ALA A 381 1.34 4.04 2.38
C ALA A 381 2.43 4.36 3.44
N PRO A 382 3.73 4.14 3.22
CA PRO A 382 4.77 4.53 4.17
C PRO A 382 4.93 6.06 4.27
N ILE A 383 4.72 6.81 3.18
CA ILE A 383 4.72 8.29 3.23
C ILE A 383 3.59 8.80 4.13
N HIS A 384 2.42 8.16 4.05
CA HIS A 384 1.28 8.48 4.90
C HIS A 384 1.60 8.21 6.38
N THR A 385 2.10 7.02 6.70
CA THR A 385 2.52 6.69 8.08
C THR A 385 3.61 7.64 8.59
N ALA A 386 4.58 8.00 7.75
CA ALA A 386 5.66 8.93 8.10
C ALA A 386 5.14 10.36 8.36
N SER A 387 4.15 10.84 7.61
CA SER A 387 3.55 12.16 7.85
C SER A 387 2.79 12.26 9.18
N LEU A 388 2.24 11.12 9.65
CA LEU A 388 1.54 11.00 10.93
C LEU A 388 2.49 10.75 12.10
N LEU A 389 3.80 10.67 11.84
CA LEU A 389 4.79 10.28 12.82
C LEU A 389 5.20 11.46 13.72
N ILE A 390 5.15 11.21 15.02
CA ILE A 390 5.56 12.14 16.06
C ILE A 390 7.04 11.90 16.36
N MET A 391 7.89 12.73 15.75
CA MET A 391 9.30 12.85 16.12
C MET A 391 9.45 13.56 17.47
N GLY A 392 10.14 12.90 18.41
CA GLY A 392 10.43 13.39 19.74
C GLY A 392 11.89 13.19 20.13
N LYS A 393 12.27 13.66 21.32
CA LYS A 393 13.56 13.32 21.91
C LYS A 393 13.46 11.93 22.54
N PRO A 394 14.53 11.11 22.52
CA PRO A 394 14.53 9.83 23.20
C PRO A 394 14.17 10.02 24.68
N SER A 395 13.22 9.23 25.18
CA SER A 395 12.89 9.21 26.61
C SER A 395 14.00 8.49 27.35
N LYS A 396 14.31 8.89 28.58
CA LYS A 396 15.43 8.32 29.36
C LYS A 396 15.36 6.79 29.50
N ASN A 397 14.15 6.21 29.48
CA ASN A 397 13.92 4.77 29.61
C ASN A 397 14.33 3.94 28.38
N ASP A 398 14.37 4.53 27.17
CA ASP A 398 14.72 3.80 25.94
C ASP A 398 16.25 3.55 25.85
N THR A 399 17.04 4.36 26.56
CA THR A 399 18.51 4.26 26.64
C THR A 399 18.96 2.97 27.31
N ASP A 400 18.17 2.46 28.26
CA ASP A 400 18.51 1.26 29.02
C ASP A 400 18.27 -0.02 28.21
N GLU A 401 17.30 -0.02 27.28
CA GLU A 401 17.05 -1.15 26.37
C GLU A 401 17.99 -1.15 25.15
N GLU A 402 18.33 0.03 24.59
CA GLU A 402 19.24 0.11 23.42
C GLU A 402 20.68 -0.33 23.75
N GLN A 403 21.11 -0.20 25.02
CA GLN A 403 22.42 -0.69 25.47
C GLN A 403 22.48 -2.23 25.59
N ILE A 404 21.34 -2.92 25.74
CA ILE A 404 21.31 -4.38 25.92
C ILE A 404 21.46 -5.11 24.55
N ILE A 405 21.16 -4.45 23.43
CA ILE A 405 21.01 -5.11 22.11
C ILE A 405 22.30 -5.10 21.26
N ARG A 406 23.35 -4.36 21.61
CA ARG A 406 24.61 -4.37 20.84
C ARG A 406 25.56 -5.48 21.35
N PRO A 407 25.91 -6.50 20.54
CA PRO A 407 26.99 -7.40 20.89
C PRO A 407 28.31 -6.63 20.77
N SER A 408 29.07 -6.57 21.86
CA SER A 408 30.44 -6.04 21.87
C SER A 408 31.33 -6.87 20.94
N PRO A 409 32.20 -6.24 20.12
CA PRO A 409 33.22 -6.99 19.38
C PRO A 409 34.18 -7.61 20.41
N ARG A 410 34.30 -8.92 20.40
CA ARG A 410 35.35 -9.62 21.14
C ARG A 410 36.70 -9.28 20.49
N SER A 411 37.53 -8.55 21.22
CA SER A 411 38.98 -8.53 21.03
C SER A 411 39.62 -8.77 22.41
N GLY A 412 40.36 -9.86 22.51
CA GLY A 412 41.16 -10.18 23.70
C GLY A 412 42.29 -9.17 23.87
N ASP A 413 42.46 -8.68 25.09
CA ASP A 413 43.67 -8.77 25.92
C ASP A 413 43.60 -7.75 27.07
N ASP A 414 43.97 -8.25 28.24
CA ASP A 414 44.51 -7.58 29.44
C ASP A 414 43.75 -6.47 30.21
N PHE A 415 43.40 -6.83 31.45
CA PHE A 415 43.79 -6.16 32.70
C PHE A 415 43.56 -4.63 32.84
N ASN A 416 42.41 -4.23 33.42
CA ASN A 416 42.28 -3.42 34.64
C ASN A 416 40.91 -2.75 34.73
N ALA A 417 40.26 -2.92 35.89
CA ALA A 417 39.11 -2.13 36.28
C ALA A 417 39.52 -0.65 36.39
N THR A 418 39.07 0.18 35.45
CA THR A 418 39.02 1.63 35.63
C THR A 418 37.70 2.16 35.06
N VAL A 419 36.91 2.73 35.98
CA VAL A 419 35.89 3.77 35.79
C VAL A 419 35.32 3.87 34.37
N ILE A 420 34.11 3.33 34.19
CA ILE A 420 33.29 3.60 33.01
C ILE A 420 33.17 5.12 32.87
N ASP A 421 33.76 5.63 31.80
CA ASP A 421 33.88 7.04 31.47
C ASP A 421 32.49 7.67 31.26
N GLU A 422 31.96 8.33 32.29
CA GLU A 422 30.73 9.15 32.26
C GLU A 422 30.73 10.21 31.14
N LYS A 423 31.87 10.48 30.48
CA LYS A 423 31.98 11.48 29.41
C LYS A 423 31.38 11.08 28.07
N ARG A 424 31.18 9.79 27.76
CA ARG A 424 30.50 9.40 26.52
C ARG A 424 28.98 9.56 26.54
N LEU A 425 28.39 9.87 27.71
CA LEU A 425 26.97 10.20 27.83
C LEU A 425 26.67 11.66 27.47
N PHE A 426 27.70 12.51 27.32
CA PHE A 426 27.60 13.91 26.96
C PHE A 426 28.17 14.18 25.56
N ASP A 427 27.69 13.45 24.56
CA ASP A 427 27.83 13.90 23.18
C ASP A 427 26.61 14.78 22.83
N PRO A 428 26.73 16.11 22.73
CA PRO A 428 25.59 17.00 22.45
C PRO A 428 25.00 16.78 21.04
N SER A 429 25.66 15.98 20.21
CA SER A 429 25.15 15.52 18.91
C SER A 429 24.07 14.43 19.05
N PHE A 430 24.17 13.54 20.05
CA PHE A 430 23.21 12.45 20.25
C PHE A 430 21.90 12.98 20.85
N SER A 431 21.97 13.98 21.73
CA SER A 431 20.80 14.67 22.31
C SER A 431 19.98 15.49 21.29
N ARG A 432 20.51 15.69 20.08
CA ARG A 432 19.82 16.37 18.95
C ARG A 432 19.14 15.40 17.98
N ARG A 433 19.35 14.08 18.09
CA ARG A 433 18.74 13.11 17.18
C ARG A 433 17.30 12.86 17.60
N GLU A 434 16.35 13.31 16.77
CA GLU A 434 14.93 13.03 16.97
C GLU A 434 14.65 11.57 16.59
N VAL A 435 13.92 10.86 17.44
CA VAL A 435 13.53 9.44 17.26
C VAL A 435 12.01 9.37 17.09
N PRO A 436 11.47 8.45 16.27
CA PRO A 436 10.04 8.20 16.21
C PRO A 436 9.48 7.73 17.56
N VAL A 437 8.59 8.52 18.17
CA VAL A 437 8.00 8.19 19.49
C VAL A 437 6.63 7.52 19.36
N ALA A 438 5.81 7.98 18.42
CA ALA A 438 4.46 7.47 18.20
C ALA A 438 3.97 7.81 16.79
N VAL A 439 2.98 7.06 16.30
CA VAL A 439 2.21 7.37 15.09
C VAL A 439 0.78 7.70 15.50
N VAL A 440 0.20 8.74 14.89
CA VAL A 440 -1.22 9.05 15.05
C VAL A 440 -2.03 8.11 14.16
N GLU A 441 -2.55 7.03 14.73
CA GLU A 441 -3.37 6.06 14.01
C GLU A 441 -4.82 6.54 13.90
N GLN A 442 -5.24 6.95 12.70
CA GLN A 442 -6.53 7.60 12.46
C GLN A 442 -7.17 7.22 11.11
N ARG A 443 -8.47 7.52 10.96
CA ARG A 443 -9.29 7.24 9.75
C ARG A 443 -9.61 8.46 8.89
N VAL A 444 -9.51 9.65 9.48
CA VAL A 444 -9.96 10.93 8.90
C VAL A 444 -9.16 11.34 7.67
N SER A 445 -7.84 11.18 7.65
CA SER A 445 -7.02 11.63 6.50
C SER A 445 -7.36 10.87 5.23
N ASN A 446 -7.57 9.55 5.33
CA ASN A 446 -7.90 8.70 4.19
C ASN A 446 -9.30 9.04 3.69
N LEU A 447 -10.28 9.18 4.59
CA LEU A 447 -11.63 9.62 4.24
C LEU A 447 -11.65 11.02 3.62
N ALA A 448 -10.91 11.97 4.20
CA ALA A 448 -10.82 13.34 3.72
C ALA A 448 -10.14 13.42 2.35
N GLN A 449 -9.07 12.66 2.13
CA GLN A 449 -8.43 12.54 0.83
C GLN A 449 -9.38 11.98 -0.22
N GLY A 450 -10.17 10.95 0.12
CA GLY A 450 -11.23 10.45 -0.74
C GLY A 450 -12.28 11.52 -1.05
N ALA A 451 -12.80 12.20 -0.03
CA ALA A 451 -13.80 13.25 -0.20
C ALA A 451 -13.30 14.41 -1.08
N LEU A 452 -12.02 14.76 -0.97
CA LEU A 452 -11.38 15.75 -1.85
C LEU A 452 -11.36 15.29 -3.32
N CYS A 453 -11.26 13.99 -3.61
CA CYS A 453 -11.40 13.48 -4.98
C CYS A 453 -12.80 13.76 -5.55
N LEU A 454 -13.85 13.66 -4.72
CA LEU A 454 -15.22 13.99 -5.11
C LEU A 454 -15.37 15.50 -5.35
N VAL A 455 -14.78 16.32 -4.49
CA VAL A 455 -14.74 17.78 -4.68
C VAL A 455 -14.04 18.14 -5.99
N LEU A 456 -12.94 17.48 -6.31
CA LEU A 456 -12.21 17.67 -7.57
C LEU A 456 -13.07 17.35 -8.81
N LEU A 457 -14.04 16.45 -8.69
CA LEU A 457 -14.96 16.09 -9.77
C LEU A 457 -16.04 17.15 -10.04
N THR A 458 -16.23 18.11 -9.13
CA THR A 458 -17.16 19.22 -9.36
C THR A 458 -16.61 20.18 -10.42
N SER A 459 -17.52 20.79 -11.19
CA SER A 459 -17.17 21.60 -12.37
C SER A 459 -16.05 22.64 -12.18
N PRO A 460 -16.01 23.46 -11.10
CA PRO A 460 -14.96 24.47 -10.97
C PRO A 460 -13.58 23.86 -10.71
N PHE A 461 -13.48 22.82 -9.88
CA PHE A 461 -12.21 22.16 -9.59
C PHE A 461 -11.75 21.25 -10.73
N LEU A 462 -12.68 20.67 -11.47
CA LEU A 462 -12.39 19.89 -12.67
C LEU A 462 -11.77 20.77 -13.77
N HIS A 463 -12.23 22.02 -13.89
CA HIS A 463 -11.60 22.99 -14.78
C HIS A 463 -10.16 23.29 -14.35
N ILE A 464 -9.91 23.49 -13.05
CA ILE A 464 -8.56 23.70 -12.50
C ILE A 464 -7.66 22.48 -12.77
N LEU A 465 -8.19 21.26 -12.62
CA LEU A 465 -7.45 20.04 -12.93
C LEU A 465 -7.07 19.97 -14.42
N GLY A 466 -7.98 20.40 -15.30
CA GLY A 466 -7.73 20.52 -16.74
C GLY A 466 -6.67 21.56 -17.11
N LEU A 467 -6.24 22.42 -16.17
CA LEU A 467 -5.14 23.35 -16.36
C LEU A 467 -3.79 22.74 -15.95
N VAL A 468 -3.75 21.59 -15.29
CA VAL A 468 -2.47 20.99 -14.90
C VAL A 468 -1.77 20.42 -16.14
N PRO A 469 -0.55 20.89 -16.48
CA PRO A 469 0.18 20.36 -17.63
C PRO A 469 0.67 18.94 -17.38
N ARG A 470 0.63 18.09 -18.41
CA ARG A 470 1.12 16.71 -18.31
C ARG A 470 2.60 16.63 -17.94
N GLY A 471 3.41 17.60 -18.35
CA GLY A 471 4.83 17.71 -17.96
C GLY A 471 5.03 17.84 -16.45
N VAL A 472 4.17 18.61 -15.75
CA VAL A 472 4.26 18.74 -14.28
C VAL A 472 3.95 17.41 -13.60
N VAL A 473 2.90 16.73 -14.06
CA VAL A 473 2.52 15.40 -13.55
C VAL A 473 3.64 14.37 -13.79
N ALA A 474 4.33 14.45 -14.93
CA ALA A 474 5.46 13.60 -15.23
C ALA A 474 6.68 13.85 -14.33
N GLY A 475 6.90 15.10 -13.89
CA GLY A 475 7.96 15.43 -12.92
C GLY A 475 7.62 15.09 -11.47
N LEU A 476 6.35 14.79 -11.17
CA LEU A 476 5.91 14.28 -9.86
C LEU A 476 6.12 12.76 -9.73
N LEU A 477 5.99 12.04 -10.84
CA LEU A 477 6.31 10.60 -10.94
C LEU A 477 7.81 10.37 -10.81
#